data_AF-A0A9E1ENQ9-F1
#
_entry.id   AF-A0A9E1ENQ9-F1
#
_cell.length_a   1.000
_cell.length_b   1.000
_cell.length_c   1.000
_cell.angle_alpha   90.00
_cell.angle_beta   90.00
_cell.angle_gamma   90.00
#
_symmetry.space_group_name_H-M   'P 1'
#
loop_
_entity.id
_entity.type
_entity.pdbx_description
1 polymer ?
#
loop_
_entity_poly.entity_id
_entity_poly.type
_entity_poly.pdbx_seq_one_letter_code
_entity_poly.pdbx_strand_id
1 'polypeptide(L)'
;MQHPGFTPHNKTSYLGFYEGTNIVAYHRSMTDPVYYYEAQGDFGIIDNDGRTLYDRMLQWYDEAEFSTLCDEVDETAIPNRGQSWEEAAQEYLDAYEGAHLKVRSGSLFKYTWVKNLVEPAEETMQTFRERGELDENGYCFYSTTEFVPESERALGFAMAGNTGDCDDPDAPEGAYEYSRCCIITLKEDGWHGEVRGTGW
;
A
#
# COMPACT_ATOMS: atom_id res chain seq x y z
N MET A 1 26.92 15.53 23.68
CA MET A 1 25.69 14.72 23.62
C MET A 1 25.55 14.31 22.16
N GLN A 2 25.80 13.03 21.84
CA GLN A 2 25.59 12.53 20.48
C GLN A 2 24.08 12.47 20.26
N HIS A 3 23.61 13.14 19.22
CA HIS A 3 22.25 12.95 18.71
C HIS A 3 22.11 11.47 18.34
N PRO A 4 21.09 10.75 18.84
CA PRO A 4 20.81 9.42 18.33
C PRO A 4 20.57 9.57 16.83
N GLY A 5 21.30 8.79 16.04
CA GLY A 5 21.19 8.79 14.59
C GLY A 5 19.74 8.52 14.19
N PHE A 6 19.05 9.60 13.82
CA PHE A 6 17.82 9.52 13.05
C PHE A 6 18.28 9.13 11.63
N THR A 7 18.31 7.82 11.36
CA THR A 7 18.32 7.32 10.00
C THR A 7 16.85 7.33 9.58
N PRO A 8 16.40 8.24 8.70
CA PRO A 8 15.00 8.28 8.29
C PRO A 8 14.78 7.15 7.29
N HIS A 9 14.49 5.94 7.79
CA HIS A 9 13.81 4.94 7.00
C HIS A 9 12.29 5.18 6.98
N ASN A 10 11.79 6.08 7.85
CA ASN A 10 10.38 6.42 7.95
C ASN A 10 10.11 7.73 7.21
N LYS A 11 9.07 7.78 6.39
CA LYS A 11 8.52 9.02 5.81
C LYS A 11 8.13 9.96 6.97
N THR A 12 8.93 11.00 7.25
CA THR A 12 8.70 11.93 8.37
C THR A 12 7.94 13.17 7.92
N SER A 13 6.76 13.39 8.51
CA SER A 13 5.93 14.57 8.29
C SER A 13 6.22 15.69 9.29
N TYR A 14 6.24 16.96 8.83
CA TYR A 14 6.40 18.14 9.70
C TYR A 14 5.43 19.28 9.34
N LEU A 15 5.11 20.09 10.35
CA LEU A 15 4.27 21.27 10.24
C LEU A 15 5.07 22.53 10.56
N GLY A 16 5.00 23.51 9.66
CA GLY A 16 5.56 24.85 9.85
C GLY A 16 4.46 25.87 10.08
N PHE A 17 4.58 26.65 11.17
CA PHE A 17 3.67 27.75 11.48
C PHE A 17 4.38 29.07 11.22
N TYR A 18 3.78 29.96 10.42
CA TYR A 18 4.37 31.24 10.07
C TYR A 18 3.82 32.37 10.94
N GLU A 19 4.68 32.95 11.78
CA GLU A 19 4.33 34.05 12.67
C GLU A 19 3.72 35.24 11.91
N GLY A 20 2.63 35.80 12.42
CA GLY A 20 1.93 36.92 11.81
C GLY A 20 1.03 36.56 10.63
N THR A 21 0.84 35.26 10.33
CA THR A 21 -0.08 34.76 9.29
C THR A 21 -1.04 33.72 9.86
N ASN A 22 -2.07 33.38 9.10
CA ASN A 22 -2.94 32.23 9.35
C ASN A 22 -2.51 30.98 8.55
N ILE A 23 -1.27 30.92 8.07
CA ILE A 23 -0.79 29.87 7.17
C ILE A 23 -0.06 28.78 7.95
N VAL A 24 -0.38 27.52 7.64
CA VAL A 24 0.35 26.33 8.08
C VAL A 24 0.92 25.63 6.86
N ALA A 25 2.23 25.40 6.82
CA ALA A 25 2.87 24.55 5.82
C ALA A 25 2.95 23.11 6.32
N TYR A 26 2.66 22.18 5.42
CA TYR A 26 2.84 20.75 5.59
C TYR A 26 3.91 20.22 4.64
N HIS A 27 4.78 19.38 5.19
CA HIS A 27 5.77 18.63 4.43
C HIS A 27 5.72 17.15 4.81
N ARG A 28 5.56 16.27 3.82
CA ARG A 28 5.57 14.80 3.99
C ARG A 28 6.97 14.22 4.14
N SER A 29 7.94 14.91 3.54
CA SER A 29 9.37 14.61 3.58
C SER A 29 10.13 15.90 3.31
N MET A 30 11.46 15.88 3.46
CA MET A 30 12.29 17.03 3.05
C MET A 30 12.32 17.24 1.53
N THR A 31 11.84 16.29 0.73
CA THR A 31 11.91 16.30 -0.75
C THR A 31 10.55 16.46 -1.43
N ASP A 32 9.46 16.27 -0.70
CA ASP A 32 8.10 16.34 -1.25
C ASP A 32 7.61 17.79 -1.38
N PRO A 33 6.66 18.08 -2.30
CA PRO A 33 6.02 19.39 -2.39
C PRO A 33 5.38 19.83 -1.07
N VAL A 34 5.46 21.15 -0.80
CA VAL A 34 4.86 21.77 0.38
C VAL A 34 3.38 22.05 0.12
N TYR A 35 2.52 21.62 1.03
CA TYR A 35 1.10 21.96 1.01
C TYR A 35 0.81 23.06 2.03
N TYR A 36 -0.08 23.98 1.69
CA TYR A 36 -0.44 25.10 2.55
C TYR A 36 -1.90 25.01 2.96
N TYR A 37 -2.13 25.28 4.24
CA TYR A 37 -3.46 25.33 4.85
C TYR A 37 -3.66 26.69 5.49
N GLU A 38 -4.91 27.15 5.53
CA GLU A 38 -5.27 28.38 6.22
C GLU A 38 -6.08 28.08 7.48
N ALA A 39 -5.70 28.69 8.60
CA ALA A 39 -6.54 28.73 9.78
C ALA A 39 -7.73 29.66 9.49
N GLN A 40 -8.94 29.10 9.56
CA GLN A 40 -10.20 29.77 9.30
C GLN A 40 -11.10 29.73 10.54
N GLY A 41 -11.58 30.91 10.95
CA GLY A 41 -12.51 31.07 12.06
C GLY A 41 -11.99 30.50 13.38
N ASP A 42 -12.91 30.08 14.24
CA ASP A 42 -12.56 29.61 15.59
C ASP A 42 -12.11 28.13 15.64
N PHE A 43 -12.28 27.31 14.60
CA PHE A 43 -12.21 25.85 14.75
C PHE A 43 -11.64 25.01 13.59
N GLY A 44 -10.92 25.57 12.61
CA GLY A 44 -10.36 24.74 11.53
C GLY A 44 -9.09 25.26 10.87
N ILE A 45 -8.17 24.35 10.57
CA ILE A 45 -7.10 24.56 9.58
C ILE A 45 -7.51 23.75 8.36
N ILE A 46 -7.81 24.42 7.24
CA ILE A 46 -8.53 23.83 6.10
C ILE A 46 -7.72 24.06 4.81
N ASP A 47 -7.63 23.05 3.94
CA ASP A 47 -7.06 23.20 2.59
C ASP A 47 -8.07 23.74 1.58
N ASN A 48 -7.61 24.01 0.36
CA ASN A 48 -8.46 24.48 -0.74
C ASN A 48 -9.61 23.51 -1.10
N ASP A 49 -9.50 22.23 -0.72
CA ASP A 49 -10.51 21.20 -0.97
C ASP A 49 -11.51 21.06 0.19
N GLY A 50 -11.41 21.90 1.23
CA GLY A 50 -12.28 21.84 2.40
C GLY A 50 -11.92 20.77 3.42
N ARG A 51 -10.78 20.09 3.27
CA ARG A 51 -10.33 19.06 4.21
C ARG A 51 -9.63 19.70 5.40
N THR A 52 -9.85 19.15 6.58
CA THR A 52 -9.16 19.63 7.77
C THR A 52 -7.73 19.10 7.82
N LEU A 53 -6.84 19.85 8.46
CA LEU A 53 -5.49 19.37 8.78
C LEU A 53 -5.53 18.06 9.57
N TYR A 54 -6.54 17.88 10.42
CA TYR A 54 -6.76 16.64 11.16
C TYR A 54 -6.99 15.45 10.22
N ASP A 55 -7.82 15.60 9.19
CA ASP A 55 -8.09 14.52 8.21
C ASP A 55 -6.81 14.08 7.51
N ARG A 56 -5.93 15.05 7.22
CA ARG A 56 -4.64 14.83 6.57
C ARG A 56 -3.64 14.14 7.50
N MET A 57 -3.56 14.58 8.75
CA MET A 57 -2.74 13.93 9.77
C MET A 57 -3.16 12.47 9.98
N LEU A 58 -4.47 12.21 10.03
CA LEU A 58 -4.99 10.87 10.19
C LEU A 58 -4.68 9.99 8.97
N GLN A 59 -4.80 10.53 7.75
CA GLN A 59 -4.38 9.83 6.54
C GLN A 59 -2.89 9.45 6.57
N TRP A 60 -1.99 10.34 7.02
CA TRP A 60 -0.56 10.00 7.08
C TRP A 60 -0.27 8.91 8.09
N TYR A 61 -0.97 8.93 9.22
CA TYR A 61 -0.88 7.84 10.19
C TYR A 61 -1.30 6.52 9.55
N ASP A 62 -2.43 6.51 8.84
CA ASP A 62 -2.98 5.31 8.19
C ASP A 62 -2.03 4.77 7.11
N GLU A 63 -1.46 5.66 6.30
CA GLU A 63 -0.46 5.30 5.28
C GLU A 63 0.83 4.76 5.92
N ALA A 64 1.29 5.33 7.03
CA ALA A 64 2.49 4.87 7.72
C ALA A 64 2.28 3.51 8.40
N GLU A 65 1.13 3.31 9.05
CA GLU A 65 0.76 2.04 9.67
C GLU A 65 0.66 0.94 8.61
N PHE A 66 -0.04 1.19 7.51
CA PHE A 66 -0.18 0.21 6.43
C PHE A 66 1.16 -0.08 5.73
N SER A 67 1.95 0.96 5.40
CA SER A 67 3.29 0.81 4.81
C SER A 67 4.18 -0.07 5.69
N THR A 68 4.21 0.17 7.01
CA THR A 68 5.05 -0.63 7.92
C THR A 68 4.68 -2.11 7.87
N LEU A 69 3.38 -2.44 7.82
CA LEU A 69 2.92 -3.82 7.74
C LEU A 69 3.28 -4.49 6.40
N CYS A 70 3.23 -3.74 5.30
CA CYS A 70 3.67 -4.24 3.98
C CYS A 70 5.20 -4.38 3.93
N ASP A 71 5.94 -3.39 4.44
CA ASP A 71 7.41 -3.41 4.51
C ASP A 71 7.90 -4.63 5.31
N GLU A 72 7.24 -4.97 6.43
CA GLU A 72 7.52 -6.19 7.19
C GLU A 72 7.37 -7.48 6.36
N VAL A 73 6.39 -7.52 5.43
CA VAL A 73 6.19 -8.65 4.52
C VAL A 73 7.26 -8.66 3.42
N ASP A 74 7.56 -7.52 2.83
CA ASP A 74 8.55 -7.37 1.76
C ASP A 74 9.98 -7.68 2.24
N GLU A 75 10.30 -7.33 3.50
CA GLU A 75 11.58 -7.64 4.14
C GLU A 75 11.69 -9.10 4.58
N THR A 76 10.57 -9.81 4.76
CA THR A 76 10.55 -11.19 5.27
C THR A 76 10.38 -12.18 4.14
N ALA A 77 11.44 -12.95 3.85
CA ALA A 77 11.38 -14.03 2.88
C ALA A 77 10.34 -15.09 3.26
N ILE A 78 9.49 -15.48 2.32
CA ILE A 78 8.65 -16.68 2.43
C ILE A 78 9.58 -17.90 2.38
N PRO A 79 9.61 -18.76 3.42
CA PRO A 79 10.57 -19.86 3.48
C PRO A 79 10.46 -20.80 2.29
N ASN A 80 11.59 -21.14 1.67
CA ASN A 80 11.60 -22.17 0.63
C ASN A 80 11.54 -23.57 1.27
N ARG A 81 10.37 -24.19 1.16
CA ARG A 81 10.02 -25.54 1.63
C ARG A 81 9.94 -26.53 0.47
N GLY A 82 10.34 -26.14 -0.74
CA GLY A 82 10.21 -26.92 -1.97
C GLY A 82 8.85 -26.78 -2.66
N GLN A 83 8.05 -25.78 -2.28
CA GLN A 83 6.78 -25.41 -2.93
C GLN A 83 7.00 -24.82 -4.32
N SER A 84 5.95 -24.76 -5.14
CA SER A 84 5.98 -24.04 -6.42
C SER A 84 6.13 -22.54 -6.20
N TRP A 85 6.54 -21.81 -7.24
CA TRP A 85 6.59 -20.35 -7.20
C TRP A 85 5.19 -19.75 -7.02
N GLU A 86 4.14 -20.40 -7.53
CA GLU A 86 2.74 -19.97 -7.41
C GLU A 86 2.25 -20.11 -5.96
N GLU A 87 2.59 -21.21 -5.29
CA GLU A 87 2.28 -21.41 -3.87
C GLU A 87 3.00 -20.38 -2.99
N ALA A 88 4.27 -20.05 -3.32
CA ALA A 88 5.01 -19.01 -2.64
C ALA A 88 4.45 -17.60 -2.91
N ALA A 89 4.04 -17.32 -4.15
CA ALA A 89 3.38 -16.07 -4.53
C ALA A 89 2.04 -15.90 -3.80
N GLN A 90 1.26 -16.97 -3.68
CA GLN A 90 -0.02 -16.95 -2.95
C GLN A 90 0.22 -16.63 -1.46
N GLU A 91 1.18 -17.28 -0.81
CA GLU A 91 1.51 -17.01 0.61
C GLU A 91 2.02 -15.57 0.82
N TYR A 92 2.86 -15.06 -0.09
CA TYR A 92 3.29 -13.67 -0.07
C TYR A 92 2.09 -12.72 -0.19
N LEU A 93 1.22 -12.94 -1.17
CA LEU A 93 0.08 -12.07 -1.44
C LEU A 93 -0.95 -12.09 -0.30
N ASP A 94 -1.19 -13.27 0.28
CA ASP A 94 -2.04 -13.41 1.47
C ASP A 94 -1.48 -12.69 2.68
N ALA A 95 -0.14 -12.62 2.83
CA ALA A 95 0.50 -11.84 3.87
C ALA A 95 0.41 -10.32 3.59
N TYR A 96 0.73 -9.91 2.35
CA TYR A 96 0.80 -8.52 1.91
C TYR A 96 -0.59 -7.85 1.92
N GLU A 97 -1.56 -8.40 1.20
CA GLU A 97 -2.93 -7.87 1.17
C GLU A 97 -3.67 -8.17 2.48
N GLY A 98 -3.26 -9.22 3.21
CA GLY A 98 -3.72 -9.48 4.58
C GLY A 98 -3.35 -8.40 5.60
N ALA A 99 -2.41 -7.48 5.28
CA ALA A 99 -2.13 -6.31 6.10
C ALA A 99 -3.37 -5.43 6.29
N HIS A 100 -4.27 -5.38 5.31
CA HIS A 100 -5.55 -4.65 5.41
C HIS A 100 -6.46 -5.15 6.54
N LEU A 101 -6.34 -6.42 6.94
CA LEU A 101 -7.08 -6.97 8.07
C LEU A 101 -6.45 -6.59 9.43
N LYS A 102 -5.18 -6.19 9.44
CA LYS A 102 -4.39 -5.90 10.66
C LYS A 102 -4.40 -4.43 11.06
N VAL A 103 -4.54 -3.51 10.11
CA VAL A 103 -4.61 -2.06 10.42
C VAL A 103 -5.74 -1.75 11.40
N ARG A 104 -5.64 -0.62 12.10
CA ARG A 104 -6.64 -0.24 13.11
C ARG A 104 -8.03 -0.05 12.48
N SER A 105 -9.08 -0.29 13.26
CA SER A 105 -10.44 0.10 12.84
C SER A 105 -10.55 1.62 12.63
N GLY A 106 -11.32 2.01 11.63
CA GLY A 106 -11.47 3.37 11.12
C GLY A 106 -10.30 3.85 10.27
N SER A 107 -9.39 2.97 9.85
CA SER A 107 -8.28 3.31 8.94
C SER A 107 -8.79 3.40 7.50
N LEU A 108 -8.16 4.27 6.69
CA LEU A 108 -8.34 4.30 5.24
C LEU A 108 -8.04 2.97 4.55
N PHE A 109 -7.23 2.12 5.17
CA PHE A 109 -6.81 0.83 4.63
C PHE A 109 -7.52 -0.34 5.30
N LYS A 110 -8.52 -0.12 6.15
CA LYS A 110 -9.16 -1.22 6.89
C LYS A 110 -10.14 -1.97 6.02
N TYR A 111 -9.88 -3.25 5.82
CA TYR A 111 -10.83 -4.21 5.25
C TYR A 111 -11.31 -5.17 6.34
N THR A 112 -12.52 -5.69 6.18
CA THR A 112 -13.13 -6.68 7.08
C THR A 112 -13.00 -8.10 6.54
N TRP A 113 -12.73 -8.22 5.25
CA TRP A 113 -12.51 -9.48 4.54
C TRP A 113 -11.58 -9.24 3.35
N VAL A 114 -10.72 -10.22 3.06
CA VAL A 114 -9.78 -10.22 1.93
C VAL A 114 -9.63 -11.66 1.43
N LYS A 115 -9.60 -11.84 0.11
CA LYS A 115 -9.21 -13.07 -0.58
C LYS A 115 -8.32 -12.69 -1.77
N ASN A 116 -7.27 -13.47 -1.98
CA ASN A 116 -6.31 -13.20 -3.05
C ASN A 116 -6.18 -14.37 -4.01
N LEU A 117 -5.91 -14.05 -5.26
CA LEU A 117 -5.72 -15.01 -6.34
C LEU A 117 -4.45 -14.64 -7.13
N VAL A 118 -3.66 -15.67 -7.44
CA VAL A 118 -2.46 -15.56 -8.28
C VAL A 118 -2.75 -16.14 -9.67
N GLU A 119 -2.49 -15.35 -10.70
CA GLU A 119 -2.56 -15.78 -12.10
C GLU A 119 -1.19 -15.57 -12.79
N PRO A 120 -0.55 -16.61 -13.36
CA PRO A 120 0.71 -16.45 -14.07
C PRO A 120 0.65 -15.46 -15.24
N ALA A 121 1.64 -14.56 -15.32
CA ALA A 121 1.77 -13.61 -16.42
C ALA A 121 2.84 -14.09 -17.42
N GLU A 122 2.61 -15.23 -18.08
CA GLU A 122 3.61 -15.94 -18.90
C GLU A 122 4.21 -15.07 -20.03
N GLU A 123 3.37 -14.33 -20.76
CA GLU A 123 3.82 -13.46 -21.86
C GLU A 123 4.72 -12.33 -21.36
N THR A 124 4.33 -11.68 -20.25
CA THR A 124 5.16 -10.65 -19.60
C THR A 124 6.46 -11.24 -19.10
N MET A 125 6.39 -12.39 -18.43
CA MET A 125 7.56 -13.11 -17.90
C MET A 125 8.58 -13.42 -19.00
N GLN A 126 8.10 -13.95 -20.14
CA GLN A 126 8.95 -14.19 -21.30
C GLN A 126 9.56 -12.88 -21.83
N THR A 127 8.74 -11.83 -21.99
CA THR A 127 9.19 -10.53 -22.49
C THR A 127 10.29 -9.93 -21.60
N PHE A 128 10.12 -9.96 -20.28
CA PHE A 128 11.12 -9.45 -19.34
C PHE A 128 12.41 -10.28 -19.37
N ARG A 129 12.32 -11.61 -19.49
CA ARG A 129 13.50 -12.48 -19.64
C ARG A 129 14.27 -12.17 -20.94
N GLU A 130 13.58 -11.99 -22.06
CA GLU A 130 14.19 -11.64 -23.35
C GLU A 130 14.90 -10.27 -23.30
N ARG A 131 14.40 -9.34 -22.49
CA ARG A 131 15.01 -8.02 -22.24
C ARG A 131 16.12 -8.03 -21.18
N GLY A 132 16.27 -9.13 -20.44
CA GLY A 132 17.20 -9.22 -19.30
C GLY A 132 16.74 -8.44 -18.07
N GLU A 133 15.44 -8.14 -17.96
CA GLU A 133 14.80 -7.43 -16.84
C GLU A 133 14.33 -8.38 -15.72
N LEU A 134 14.28 -9.69 -16.00
CA LEU A 134 13.91 -10.73 -15.04
C LEU A 134 14.92 -11.88 -15.09
N ASP A 135 15.38 -12.30 -13.92
CA ASP A 135 16.28 -13.44 -13.78
C ASP A 135 15.53 -14.79 -13.94
N GLU A 136 16.29 -15.89 -13.98
CA GLU A 136 15.72 -17.24 -14.15
C GLU A 136 14.87 -17.71 -12.95
N ASN A 137 15.09 -17.12 -11.77
CA ASN A 137 14.42 -17.44 -10.51
C ASN A 137 13.25 -16.48 -10.21
N GLY A 138 12.99 -15.52 -11.10
CA GLY A 138 11.91 -14.57 -11.06
C GLY A 138 10.71 -15.02 -11.89
N TYR A 139 9.51 -14.76 -11.37
CA TYR A 139 8.24 -15.11 -11.98
C TYR A 139 7.27 -13.93 -11.87
N CYS A 140 6.70 -13.53 -13.01
CA CYS A 140 5.67 -12.50 -13.08
C CYS A 140 4.28 -13.12 -12.91
N PHE A 141 3.42 -12.48 -12.13
CA PHE A 141 2.03 -12.85 -11.97
C PHE A 141 1.13 -11.62 -11.84
N TYR A 142 -0.14 -11.79 -12.20
CA TYR A 142 -1.20 -10.89 -11.82
C TYR A 142 -1.78 -11.35 -10.49
N SER A 143 -2.02 -10.40 -9.59
CA SER A 143 -2.84 -10.62 -8.41
C SER A 143 -4.25 -10.11 -8.68
N THR A 144 -5.26 -10.83 -8.22
CA THR A 144 -6.60 -10.29 -7.97
C THR A 144 -6.85 -10.34 -6.48
N THR A 145 -7.22 -9.19 -5.91
CA THR A 145 -7.59 -9.07 -4.51
C THR A 145 -9.06 -8.71 -4.44
N GLU A 146 -9.84 -9.62 -3.89
CA GLU A 146 -11.24 -9.42 -3.53
C GLU A 146 -11.28 -8.97 -2.06
N PHE A 147 -12.08 -7.95 -1.73
CA PHE A 147 -12.09 -7.37 -0.40
C PHE A 147 -13.43 -6.74 -0.04
N VAL A 148 -13.70 -6.63 1.26
CA VAL A 148 -14.81 -5.83 1.79
C VAL A 148 -14.24 -4.68 2.60
N PRO A 149 -14.43 -3.41 2.19
CA PRO A 149 -13.98 -2.27 2.96
C PRO A 149 -14.77 -2.11 4.26
N GLU A 150 -14.12 -1.67 5.34
CA GLU A 150 -14.82 -1.42 6.62
C GLU A 150 -15.77 -0.22 6.55
N SER A 151 -15.49 0.73 5.65
CA SER A 151 -16.29 1.96 5.51
C SER A 151 -16.25 2.51 4.09
N GLU A 152 -17.20 3.38 3.75
CA GLU A 152 -17.18 4.16 2.50
C GLU A 152 -15.89 4.97 2.32
N ARG A 153 -15.27 5.37 3.43
CA ARG A 153 -13.99 6.09 3.41
C ARG A 153 -12.83 5.18 2.99
N ALA A 154 -12.82 3.94 3.46
CA ALA A 154 -11.85 2.94 3.03
C ALA A 154 -12.09 2.54 1.57
N LEU A 155 -13.36 2.35 1.17
CA LEU A 155 -13.71 2.12 -0.24
C LEU A 155 -13.22 3.26 -1.13
N GLY A 156 -13.54 4.51 -0.80
CA GLY A 156 -13.13 5.67 -1.58
C GLY A 156 -11.62 5.81 -1.74
N PHE A 157 -10.83 5.28 -0.80
CA PHE A 157 -9.38 5.21 -0.91
C PHE A 157 -8.90 4.03 -1.77
N ALA A 158 -9.61 2.90 -1.70
CA ALA A 158 -9.34 1.70 -2.49
C ALA A 158 -9.74 1.82 -3.97
N MET A 159 -10.56 2.81 -4.35
CA MET A 159 -10.97 3.05 -5.73
C MET A 159 -9.79 3.56 -6.60
N ALA A 160 -8.90 2.65 -6.98
CA ALA A 160 -7.96 2.81 -8.08
C ALA A 160 -8.69 2.49 -9.41
N GLY A 161 -8.16 2.94 -10.55
CA GLY A 161 -8.89 2.90 -11.83
C GLY A 161 -9.37 1.51 -12.31
N ASN A 162 -8.91 0.42 -11.71
CA ASN A 162 -9.35 -0.95 -11.98
C ASN A 162 -10.16 -1.59 -10.84
N THR A 163 -10.52 -0.84 -9.79
CA THR A 163 -11.36 -1.34 -8.70
C THR A 163 -12.82 -1.37 -9.13
N GLY A 164 -13.48 -2.50 -8.97
CA GLY A 164 -14.88 -2.71 -9.34
C GLY A 164 -15.61 -3.64 -8.37
N ASP A 165 -16.92 -3.82 -8.58
CA ASP A 165 -17.70 -4.78 -7.82
C ASP A 165 -17.15 -6.20 -8.07
N CYS A 166 -17.09 -7.03 -7.03
CA CYS A 166 -16.64 -8.41 -7.15
C CYS A 166 -17.77 -9.32 -7.65
N ASP A 167 -17.49 -10.13 -8.67
CA ASP A 167 -18.45 -11.06 -9.28
C ASP A 167 -18.42 -12.47 -8.64
N ASP A 168 -17.55 -12.73 -7.66
CA ASP A 168 -17.47 -14.03 -6.98
C ASP A 168 -18.75 -14.29 -6.15
N PRO A 169 -19.57 -15.31 -6.48
CA PRO A 169 -20.78 -15.63 -5.73
C PRO A 169 -20.52 -16.08 -4.28
N ASP A 170 -19.29 -16.50 -3.96
CA ASP A 170 -18.88 -16.89 -2.61
C ASP A 170 -18.33 -15.71 -1.79
N ALA A 171 -18.13 -14.54 -2.41
CA ALA A 171 -17.68 -13.33 -1.71
C ALA A 171 -18.82 -12.71 -0.87
N PRO A 172 -18.50 -12.03 0.25
CA PRO A 172 -19.51 -11.35 1.04
C PRO A 172 -20.19 -10.19 0.27
N GLU A 173 -21.41 -9.84 0.69
CA GLU A 173 -22.11 -8.67 0.12
C GLU A 173 -21.29 -7.39 0.30
N GLY A 174 -21.21 -6.59 -0.77
CA GLY A 174 -20.41 -5.37 -0.81
C GLY A 174 -18.92 -5.61 -1.04
N ALA A 175 -18.54 -6.79 -1.54
CA ALA A 175 -17.18 -7.06 -1.98
C ALA A 175 -16.84 -6.32 -3.27
N TYR A 176 -15.60 -5.84 -3.32
CA TYR A 176 -14.95 -5.23 -4.47
C TYR A 176 -13.72 -6.04 -4.83
N GLU A 177 -13.22 -5.84 -6.04
CA GLU A 177 -11.97 -6.42 -6.48
C GLU A 177 -11.09 -5.40 -7.19
N TYR A 178 -9.77 -5.60 -7.10
CA TYR A 178 -8.79 -4.95 -7.97
C TYR A 178 -7.69 -5.93 -8.35
N SER A 179 -6.95 -5.59 -9.40
CA SER A 179 -5.78 -6.36 -9.83
C SER A 179 -4.47 -5.58 -9.75
N ARG A 180 -3.35 -6.30 -9.58
CA ARG A 180 -2.00 -5.72 -9.63
C ARG A 180 -1.03 -6.66 -10.36
N CYS A 181 0.07 -6.09 -10.82
CA CYS A 181 1.22 -6.79 -11.39
C CYS A 181 2.25 -7.03 -10.29
N CYS A 182 2.75 -8.26 -10.18
CA CYS A 182 3.60 -8.69 -9.08
C CYS A 182 4.74 -9.60 -9.55
N ILE A 183 5.89 -9.54 -8.88
CA ILE A 183 7.02 -10.44 -9.14
C ILE A 183 7.28 -11.25 -7.87
N ILE A 184 7.51 -12.55 -8.01
CA ILE A 184 8.11 -13.38 -6.95
C ILE A 184 9.47 -13.88 -7.42
N THR A 185 10.50 -13.77 -6.58
CA THR A 185 11.87 -14.19 -6.90
C THR A 185 12.41 -15.10 -5.80
N LEU A 186 12.97 -16.25 -6.19
CA LEU A 186 13.69 -17.12 -5.27
C LEU A 186 15.12 -16.62 -5.04
N LYS A 187 15.46 -16.32 -3.78
CA LYS A 187 16.80 -15.93 -3.30
C LYS A 187 17.35 -16.98 -2.32
N GLU A 188 18.56 -16.75 -1.82
CA GLU A 188 19.25 -17.69 -0.90
C GLU A 188 18.49 -17.94 0.41
N ASP A 189 17.78 -16.92 0.91
CA ASP A 189 17.04 -16.95 2.18
C ASP A 189 15.56 -17.32 2.03
N GLY A 190 15.04 -17.39 0.80
CA GLY A 190 13.66 -17.76 0.50
C GLY A 190 13.07 -17.01 -0.68
N TRP A 191 11.75 -17.02 -0.78
CA TRP A 191 11.01 -16.31 -1.82
C TRP A 191 10.70 -14.88 -1.38
N HIS A 192 10.95 -13.93 -2.27
CA HIS A 192 10.69 -12.50 -2.06
C HIS A 192 9.67 -12.02 -3.07
N GLY A 193 8.61 -11.37 -2.61
CA GLY A 193 7.60 -10.78 -3.48
C GLY A 193 7.80 -9.29 -3.66
N GLU A 194 7.21 -8.76 -4.73
CA GLU A 194 7.16 -7.33 -5.02
C GLU A 194 5.84 -7.00 -5.74
N VAL A 195 5.07 -6.06 -5.19
CA VAL A 195 3.88 -5.51 -5.85
C VAL A 195 4.25 -4.24 -6.64
N ARG A 196 4.03 -4.21 -7.96
CA ARG A 196 4.46 -3.11 -8.85
C ARG A 196 3.39 -2.04 -9.10
N GLY A 197 2.11 -2.41 -9.10
CA GLY A 197 1.00 -1.51 -9.44
C GLY A 197 0.03 -2.15 -10.43
N THR A 198 -0.71 -1.36 -11.20
CA THR A 198 -1.74 -1.86 -12.14
C THR A 198 -1.22 -2.13 -13.56
N GLY A 199 0.07 -1.94 -13.81
CA GLY A 199 0.72 -2.20 -15.09
C GLY A 199 2.17 -2.61 -14.94
N TRP A 200 2.68 -3.28 -15.98
CA TRP A 200 4.08 -3.73 -16.12
C TRP A 200 5.01 -2.63 -16.64
#